data_AF-A0A8W8JXM0-F1
#
_entry.id   AF-A0A8W8JXM0-F1
#
_cell.length_a   1.000
_cell.length_b   1.000
_cell.length_c   1.000
_cell.angle_alpha   90.00
_cell.angle_beta   90.00
_cell.angle_gamma   90.00
#
_symmetry.space_group_name_H-M   'P 1'
#
loop_
_entity.id
_entity.type
_entity.pdbx_description
1 polymer ?
#
loop_
_entity_poly.entity_id
_entity_poly.type
_entity_poly.pdbx_seq_one_letter_code
_entity_poly.pdbx_strand_id
1 'polypeptide(L)'
;SRSNTSTFYLLLDLLTFFDSYHEGNVDEAFEVMKQLKLLPLTADAVEHKVNAFRHYTDEVRRCLPDILIATMNILHNQYKNAKNSAPRGGYSGQGRSEDGGRETYLNYLRSQARALIMFAGMLPYRLPGDTNARLVQIEVLMN
;
A
#
# COMPACT_ATOMS: atom_id res chain seq x y z
N SER A 1 -13.54 27.17 -7.56
CA SER A 1 -12.09 27.52 -7.53
C SER A 1 -11.29 26.34 -8.06
N ARG A 2 -10.10 26.58 -8.64
CA ARG A 2 -9.25 25.51 -9.22
C ARG A 2 -8.89 24.40 -8.20
N SER A 3 -8.72 24.76 -6.93
CA SER A 3 -8.46 23.83 -5.82
C SER A 3 -9.61 22.86 -5.54
N ASN A 4 -10.87 23.33 -5.61
CA ASN A 4 -12.04 22.45 -5.43
C ASN A 4 -12.15 21.44 -6.57
N THR A 5 -11.83 21.85 -7.80
CA THR A 5 -11.84 20.96 -8.97
C THR A 5 -10.76 19.89 -8.88
N SER A 6 -9.54 20.23 -8.47
CA SER A 6 -8.47 19.23 -8.26
C SER A 6 -8.81 18.25 -7.14
N THR A 7 -9.42 18.74 -6.06
CA THR A 7 -9.87 17.88 -4.95
C THR A 7 -10.96 16.93 -5.42
N PHE A 8 -11.92 17.42 -6.20
CA PHE A 8 -12.99 16.59 -6.76
C PHE A 8 -12.45 15.46 -7.65
N TYR A 9 -11.51 15.76 -8.56
CA TYR A 9 -10.90 14.72 -9.39
C TYR A 9 -10.11 13.71 -8.56
N LEU A 10 -9.35 14.15 -7.56
CA LEU A 10 -8.65 13.23 -6.66
C LEU A 10 -9.62 12.31 -5.91
N LEU A 11 -10.76 12.84 -5.43
CA LEU A 11 -11.80 12.02 -4.79
C LEU A 11 -12.44 11.04 -5.77
N LEU A 12 -12.63 11.42 -7.02
CA LEU A 12 -13.14 10.52 -8.06
C LEU A 12 -12.15 9.38 -8.36
N ASP A 13 -10.85 9.70 -8.46
CA ASP A 13 -9.81 8.68 -8.65
C ASP A 13 -9.71 7.75 -7.43
N LEU A 14 -9.94 8.29 -6.22
CA LEU A 14 -10.04 7.49 -4.99
C LEU A 14 -11.28 6.58 -4.97
N LEU A 15 -12.41 7.00 -5.55
CA LEU A 15 -13.56 6.12 -5.74
C LEU A 15 -13.19 4.96 -6.67
N THR A 16 -12.56 5.22 -7.81
CA THR A 16 -12.07 4.18 -8.73
C THR A 16 -11.14 3.19 -8.02
N PHE A 17 -10.23 3.69 -7.18
CA PHE A 17 -9.35 2.85 -6.35
C PHE A 17 -10.17 1.95 -5.41
N PHE A 18 -11.12 2.51 -4.68
CA PHE A 18 -11.93 1.73 -3.74
C PHE A 18 -12.86 0.75 -4.44
N ASP A 19 -13.48 1.12 -5.55
CA ASP A 19 -14.33 0.22 -6.33
C ASP A 19 -13.52 -1.01 -6.79
N SER A 20 -12.35 -0.78 -7.39
CA SER A 20 -11.43 -1.85 -7.80
C SER A 20 -11.01 -2.73 -6.62
N TYR A 21 -10.74 -2.13 -5.45
CA TYR A 21 -10.37 -2.86 -4.24
C TYR A 21 -11.50 -3.75 -3.73
N HIS A 22 -12.74 -3.24 -3.66
CA HIS A 22 -13.89 -3.98 -3.15
C HIS A 22 -14.41 -5.04 -4.12
N GLU A 23 -14.21 -4.85 -5.42
CA GLU A 23 -14.49 -5.87 -6.46
C GLU A 23 -13.47 -7.03 -6.43
N GLY A 24 -12.37 -6.89 -5.68
CA GLY A 24 -11.31 -7.89 -5.60
C GLY A 24 -10.23 -7.76 -6.69
N ASN A 25 -10.31 -6.73 -7.54
CA ASN A 25 -9.34 -6.38 -8.56
C ASN A 25 -8.11 -5.69 -7.93
N VAL A 26 -7.43 -6.39 -7.03
CA VAL A 26 -6.36 -5.84 -6.17
C VAL A 26 -5.16 -5.30 -6.95
N ASP A 27 -4.84 -5.89 -8.12
CA ASP A 27 -3.72 -5.46 -8.94
C ASP A 27 -4.04 -4.12 -9.63
N GLU A 28 -5.25 -3.98 -10.17
CA GLU A 28 -5.74 -2.73 -10.76
C GLU A 28 -5.83 -1.63 -9.69
N ALA A 29 -6.40 -1.94 -8.52
CA ALA A 29 -6.44 -1.01 -7.39
C ALA A 29 -5.02 -0.53 -7.01
N PHE A 30 -4.03 -1.43 -7.03
CA PHE A 30 -2.65 -1.04 -6.74
C PHE A 30 -2.04 -0.13 -7.80
N GLU A 31 -2.34 -0.35 -9.09
CA GLU A 31 -1.91 0.53 -10.17
C GLU A 31 -2.49 1.94 -10.02
N VAL A 32 -3.80 2.05 -9.74
CA VAL A 32 -4.44 3.34 -9.46
C VAL A 32 -3.76 4.04 -8.29
N MET A 33 -3.52 3.33 -7.18
CA MET A 33 -2.82 3.89 -6.01
C MET A 33 -1.41 4.40 -6.34
N LYS A 34 -0.66 3.67 -7.17
CA LYS A 34 0.67 4.09 -7.65
C LYS A 34 0.60 5.36 -8.50
N GLN A 35 -0.40 5.47 -9.36
CA GLN A 35 -0.61 6.64 -10.22
C GLN A 35 -1.01 7.89 -9.44
N LEU A 36 -1.86 7.72 -8.42
CA LEU A 36 -2.27 8.78 -7.50
C LEU A 36 -1.09 9.39 -6.76
N LYS A 37 -0.02 8.60 -6.52
CA LYS A 37 1.17 9.02 -5.77
C LYS A 37 0.79 9.64 -4.42
N LEU A 38 -0.28 9.15 -3.79
CA LEU A 38 -0.75 9.68 -2.52
C LEU A 38 0.10 9.17 -1.35
N LEU A 39 0.53 7.92 -1.43
CA LEU A 39 1.28 7.22 -0.39
C LEU A 39 2.77 7.07 -0.74
N PRO A 40 3.66 7.00 0.26
CA PRO A 40 5.04 6.62 0.05
C PRO A 40 5.16 5.10 -0.04
N LEU A 41 5.60 4.60 -1.20
CA LEU A 41 5.88 3.18 -1.40
C LEU A 41 7.37 2.84 -1.20
N THR A 42 8.17 3.83 -0.79
CA THR A 42 9.60 3.69 -0.49
C THR A 42 9.95 4.59 0.70
N ALA A 43 10.99 4.23 1.45
CA ALA A 43 11.36 4.93 2.68
C ALA A 43 11.82 6.38 2.43
N ASP A 44 12.53 6.64 1.33
CA ASP A 44 12.99 7.96 0.91
C ASP A 44 11.84 8.90 0.55
N ALA A 45 10.70 8.36 0.10
CA ALA A 45 9.52 9.16 -0.23
C ALA A 45 8.72 9.61 1.00
N VAL A 46 8.96 9.03 2.19
CA VAL A 46 8.13 9.25 3.39
C VAL A 46 8.08 10.72 3.79
N GLU A 47 9.23 11.36 3.99
CA GLU A 47 9.29 12.76 4.44
C GLU A 47 8.60 13.70 3.44
N HIS A 48 8.85 13.50 2.14
CA HIS A 48 8.22 14.29 1.09
C HIS A 48 6.69 14.13 1.13
N LYS A 49 6.17 12.91 1.32
CA LYS A 49 4.72 12.66 1.41
C LYS A 49 4.10 13.24 2.68
N VAL A 50 4.80 13.22 3.82
CA VAL A 50 4.33 13.88 5.06
C VAL A 50 4.21 15.40 4.84
N ASN A 51 5.17 16.01 4.14
CA ASN A 51 5.11 17.43 3.80
C ASN A 51 3.98 17.75 2.82
N ALA A 52 3.80 16.92 1.78
CA ALA A 52 2.69 17.06 0.83
C ALA A 52 1.32 16.91 1.52
N PHE A 53 1.21 16.01 2.50
CA PHE A 53 -0.03 15.75 3.25
C PHE A 53 -0.62 17.00 3.92
N ARG A 54 0.25 17.91 4.39
CA ARG A 54 -0.17 19.20 4.99
C ARG A 54 -0.94 20.10 4.02
N HIS A 55 -0.85 19.85 2.72
CA HIS A 55 -1.50 20.63 1.68
C HIS A 55 -2.79 19.98 1.15
N TYR A 56 -3.10 18.74 1.54
CA TYR A 56 -4.37 18.12 1.20
C TYR A 56 -5.55 18.75 1.94
N THR A 57 -6.71 18.76 1.32
CA THR A 57 -7.95 19.23 1.95
C THR A 57 -8.46 18.22 2.97
N ASP A 58 -9.33 18.66 3.88
CA ASP A 58 -9.84 17.80 4.95
C ASP A 58 -10.63 16.60 4.41
N GLU A 59 -11.30 16.74 3.26
CA GLU A 59 -12.01 15.64 2.59
C GLU A 59 -11.05 14.50 2.24
N VAL A 60 -9.90 14.81 1.65
CA VAL A 60 -8.87 13.81 1.29
C VAL A 60 -8.22 13.23 2.53
N ARG A 61 -7.92 14.06 3.54
CA ARG A 61 -7.31 13.60 4.80
C ARG A 61 -8.20 12.61 5.55
N ARG A 62 -9.52 12.79 5.52
CA ARG A 62 -10.49 11.88 6.15
C ARG A 62 -10.50 10.49 5.51
N CYS A 63 -10.19 10.39 4.22
CA CYS A 63 -10.08 9.11 3.52
C CYS A 63 -8.75 8.37 3.82
N LEU A 64 -7.74 9.06 4.35
CA LEU A 64 -6.40 8.49 4.49
C LEU A 64 -6.33 7.18 5.31
N PRO A 65 -7.05 7.04 6.44
CA PRO A 65 -7.03 5.79 7.20
C PRO A 65 -7.46 4.59 6.35
N ASP A 66 -8.56 4.72 5.63
CA ASP A 66 -9.11 3.65 4.78
C ASP A 66 -8.19 3.35 3.60
N ILE A 67 -7.60 4.40 3.00
CA ILE A 67 -6.62 4.27 1.92
C ILE A 67 -5.38 3.49 2.38
N LEU A 68 -4.86 3.79 3.56
CA LEU A 68 -3.70 3.10 4.14
C LEU A 68 -4.01 1.63 4.39
N ILE A 69 -5.15 1.32 5.01
CA ILE A 69 -5.56 -0.06 5.30
C ILE A 69 -5.79 -0.86 4.02
N ALA A 70 -6.50 -0.30 3.03
CA ALA A 70 -6.73 -0.95 1.75
C ALA A 70 -5.42 -1.26 1.03
N THR A 71 -4.50 -0.29 0.96
CA THR A 71 -3.18 -0.47 0.35
C THR A 71 -2.37 -1.54 1.09
N MET A 72 -2.38 -1.53 2.42
CA MET A 72 -1.68 -2.52 3.25
C MET A 72 -2.22 -3.94 3.02
N ASN A 73 -3.55 -4.08 2.90
CA ASN A 73 -4.18 -5.37 2.57
C ASN A 73 -3.81 -5.86 1.17
N ILE A 74 -3.71 -4.97 0.19
CA ILE A 74 -3.24 -5.31 -1.16
C ILE A 74 -1.80 -5.83 -1.10
N LEU A 75 -0.89 -5.14 -0.40
CA LEU A 75 0.50 -5.56 -0.24
C LEU A 75 0.60 -6.94 0.44
N HIS A 76 -0.18 -7.16 1.50
CA HIS A 76 -0.24 -8.44 2.19
C HIS A 76 -0.79 -9.55 1.29
N ASN A 77 -1.81 -9.26 0.46
CA ASN A 77 -2.34 -10.24 -0.49
C ASN A 77 -1.30 -10.62 -1.55
N GLN A 78 -0.60 -9.64 -2.13
CA GLN A 78 0.50 -9.88 -3.07
C GLN A 78 1.62 -10.69 -2.41
N TYR A 79 1.96 -10.39 -1.16
CA TYR A 79 2.96 -11.13 -0.39
C TYR A 79 2.52 -12.58 -0.15
N LYS A 80 1.28 -12.79 0.28
CA LYS A 80 0.71 -14.12 0.50
C LYS A 80 0.71 -14.93 -0.80
N ASN A 81 0.31 -14.33 -1.92
CA ASN A 81 0.32 -14.98 -3.22
C ASN A 81 1.74 -15.35 -3.62
N ALA A 82 2.66 -14.39 -3.61
CA ALA A 82 4.07 -14.62 -3.91
C ALA A 82 4.70 -15.68 -2.99
N LYS A 83 4.32 -15.74 -1.71
CA LYS A 83 4.77 -16.75 -0.75
C LYS A 83 4.11 -18.13 -0.96
N ASN A 84 2.92 -18.20 -1.55
CA ASN A 84 2.23 -19.47 -1.78
C ASN A 84 2.46 -20.04 -3.18
N SER A 85 3.01 -19.26 -4.13
CA SER A 85 3.35 -19.69 -5.49
C SER A 85 4.52 -20.68 -5.57
N ALA A 86 4.68 -21.58 -4.60
CA ALA A 86 5.63 -22.68 -4.70
C ALA A 86 5.18 -23.68 -5.79
N PRO A 87 6.11 -24.33 -6.52
CA PRO A 87 5.74 -25.33 -7.49
C PRO A 87 5.13 -26.54 -6.79
N ARG A 88 3.81 -26.69 -6.92
CA ARG A 88 3.11 -27.94 -6.57
C ARG A 88 3.53 -29.02 -7.58
N GLY A 89 4.53 -29.81 -7.22
CA GLY A 89 4.80 -31.12 -7.81
C GLY A 89 5.96 -31.15 -8.80
N GLY A 90 6.88 -32.09 -8.58
CA GLY A 90 7.89 -32.47 -9.56
C GLY A 90 9.15 -33.00 -8.90
N TYR A 91 9.24 -34.32 -8.76
CA TYR A 91 10.51 -35.02 -8.57
C TYR A 91 11.43 -34.70 -9.76
N SER A 92 12.31 -33.70 -9.64
CA SER A 92 13.45 -33.56 -10.53
C SER A 92 14.54 -32.78 -9.82
N GLY A 93 15.68 -33.44 -9.62
CA GLY A 93 16.89 -32.84 -9.09
C GLY A 93 17.45 -31.75 -10.02
N GLN A 94 18.42 -31.00 -9.47
CA GLN A 94 19.02 -29.75 -9.98
C GLN A 94 18.09 -28.55 -9.75
N GLY A 95 18.37 -27.57 -8.90
CA GLY A 95 19.66 -27.10 -8.43
C GLY A 95 19.74 -25.60 -8.70
N ARG A 96 19.27 -24.80 -7.72
CA ARG A 96 19.65 -23.40 -7.45
C ARG A 96 19.57 -22.41 -8.63
N SER A 97 18.48 -21.61 -8.69
CA SER A 97 18.52 -20.20 -9.13
C SER A 97 17.18 -19.42 -9.12
N GLU A 98 16.02 -20.02 -8.83
CA GLU A 98 14.73 -19.28 -8.89
C GLU A 98 14.31 -18.57 -7.59
N ASP A 99 14.91 -18.93 -6.45
CA ASP A 99 14.49 -18.41 -5.13
C ASP A 99 14.90 -16.95 -4.89
N GLY A 100 15.96 -16.48 -5.56
CA GLY A 100 16.51 -15.13 -5.37
C GLY A 100 15.58 -14.01 -5.83
N GLY A 101 14.91 -14.16 -6.98
CA GLY A 101 13.98 -13.15 -7.48
C GLY A 101 12.72 -13.05 -6.61
N ARG A 102 12.25 -14.20 -6.12
CA ARG A 102 11.10 -14.30 -5.23
C ARG A 102 11.37 -13.65 -3.88
N GLU A 103 12.46 -14.01 -3.21
CA GLU A 103 12.81 -13.39 -1.92
C GLU A 103 13.06 -11.89 -2.07
N THR A 104 13.64 -11.45 -3.20
CA THR A 104 13.78 -10.02 -3.52
C THR A 104 12.42 -9.33 -3.62
N TYR A 105 11.43 -9.93 -4.29
CA TYR A 105 10.08 -9.37 -4.39
C TYR A 105 9.33 -9.38 -3.05
N LEU A 106 9.46 -10.43 -2.23
CA LEU A 106 8.91 -10.46 -0.88
C LEU A 106 9.50 -9.35 -0.01
N ASN A 107 10.81 -9.13 -0.08
CA ASN A 107 11.49 -8.05 0.62
C ASN A 107 11.07 -6.67 0.10
N TYR A 108 10.85 -6.53 -1.20
CA TYR A 108 10.28 -5.32 -1.79
C TYR A 108 8.91 -5.00 -1.16
N LEU A 109 7.97 -5.95 -1.14
CA LEU A 109 6.64 -5.74 -0.52
C LEU A 109 6.72 -5.38 0.97
N ARG A 110 7.60 -6.06 1.73
CA ARG A 110 7.87 -5.72 3.14
C ARG A 110 8.39 -4.28 3.29
N SER A 111 9.28 -3.85 2.40
CA SER A 111 9.82 -2.49 2.43
C SER A 111 8.75 -1.42 2.17
N GLN A 112 7.79 -1.70 1.27
CA GLN A 112 6.67 -0.78 1.01
C GLN A 112 5.74 -0.69 2.22
N ALA A 113 5.42 -1.84 2.82
CA ALA A 113 4.63 -1.93 4.06
C ALA A 113 5.25 -1.10 5.20
N ARG A 114 6.58 -1.19 5.38
CA ARG A 114 7.32 -0.38 6.37
C ARG A 114 7.25 1.12 6.06
N ALA A 115 7.36 1.51 4.79
CA ALA A 115 7.22 2.92 4.39
C ALA A 115 5.82 3.47 4.74
N LEU A 116 4.75 2.68 4.58
CA LEU A 116 3.40 3.07 4.98
C LEU A 116 3.25 3.25 6.49
N ILE A 117 3.84 2.37 7.30
CA ILE A 117 3.84 2.49 8.76
C ILE A 117 4.62 3.73 9.22
N MET A 118 5.82 3.94 8.67
CA MET A 118 6.62 5.13 8.97
C MET A 118 5.85 6.41 8.63
N PHE A 119 5.22 6.44 7.46
CA PHE A 119 4.39 7.55 7.04
C PHE A 119 3.24 7.82 8.01
N ALA A 120 2.45 6.79 8.36
CA ALA A 120 1.35 6.90 9.31
C ALA A 120 1.82 7.41 10.69
N GLY A 121 2.99 6.98 11.15
CA GLY A 121 3.58 7.41 12.42
C GLY A 121 4.14 8.84 12.42
N MET A 122 4.52 9.37 11.25
CA MET A 122 5.08 10.72 11.10
C MET A 122 4.03 11.80 10.79
N LEU A 123 2.76 11.42 10.61
CA LEU A 123 1.70 12.39 10.38
C LEU A 123 1.53 13.33 11.58
N PRO A 124 1.23 14.62 11.36
CA PRO A 124 1.12 15.62 12.42
C PRO A 124 -0.14 15.48 13.30
N TYR A 125 -0.93 14.42 13.09
CA TYR A 125 -2.15 14.10 13.84
C TYR A 125 -2.25 12.58 13.97
N ARG A 126 -3.01 12.12 14.96
CA ARG A 126 -3.28 10.69 15.12
C ARG A 126 -4.36 10.27 14.14
N LEU A 127 -4.08 9.23 13.35
CA LEU A 127 -5.12 8.55 12.58
C LEU A 127 -6.20 8.03 13.55
N PRO A 128 -7.49 8.16 13.20
CA PRO A 128 -8.58 7.74 14.06
C PRO A 128 -8.61 6.23 14.30
N GLY A 129 -9.24 5.85 15.41
CA GLY A 129 -9.50 4.46 15.76
C GLY A 129 -8.22 3.64 16.02
N ASP A 130 -8.22 2.41 15.51
CA ASP A 130 -7.15 1.43 15.64
C ASP A 130 -6.28 1.33 14.37
N THR A 131 -6.35 2.31 13.46
CA THR A 131 -5.68 2.30 12.15
C THR A 131 -4.20 1.92 12.25
N ASN A 132 -3.43 2.58 13.12
CA ASN A 132 -2.01 2.27 13.31
C ASN A 132 -1.79 0.84 13.83
N ALA A 133 -2.63 0.37 14.75
CA ALA A 133 -2.55 -1.00 15.27
C ALA A 133 -2.85 -2.02 14.16
N ARG A 134 -3.87 -1.76 13.33
CA ARG A 134 -4.21 -2.61 12.19
C ARG A 134 -3.11 -2.64 11.13
N LEU A 135 -2.47 -1.50 10.83
CA LEU A 135 -1.32 -1.45 9.92
C LEU A 135 -0.17 -2.32 10.43
N VAL A 136 0.17 -2.22 11.73
CA VAL A 136 1.19 -3.05 12.36
C VAL A 136 0.79 -4.53 12.33
N GLN A 137 -0.47 -4.86 12.64
CA GLN A 137 -0.96 -6.25 12.59
C GLN A 137 -0.79 -6.86 11.21
N ILE A 138 -1.11 -6.12 10.13
CA ILE A 138 -0.94 -6.60 8.76
C ILE A 138 0.55 -6.77 8.41
N GLU A 139 1.42 -5.85 8.84
CA GLU A 139 2.88 -5.95 8.60
C GLU A 139 3.51 -7.16 9.28
N VAL A 140 3.09 -7.49 10.50
CA VAL A 140 3.57 -8.66 11.23
C VAL A 140 3.27 -9.96 10.48
N LEU A 141 2.16 -10.03 9.72
CA LEU A 141 1.85 -11.19 8.87
C LEU A 141 2.79 -11.32 7.66
N MET A 142 3.54 -10.26 7.34
CA MET A 142 4.52 -10.23 6.26
C MET A 142 5.95 -10.48 6.74
N ASN A 143 6.22 -10.51 8.05
CA ASN A 143 7.54 -10.83 8.60
C ASN A 143 7.80 -12.34 8.71
#